data_AF-A0A1A8RLE3-F1
#
_entry.id   AF-A0A1A8RLE3-F1
#
_cell.length_a   1.000
_cell.length_b   1.000
_cell.length_c   1.000
_cell.angle_alpha   90.00
_cell.angle_beta   90.00
_cell.angle_gamma   90.00
#
_symmetry.space_group_name_H-M   'P 1'
#
loop_
_entity.id
_entity.type
_entity.pdbx_description
1 polymer ?
#
loop_
_entity_poly.entity_id
_entity_poly.type
_entity_poly.pdbx_seq_one_letter_code
_entity_poly.pdbx_strand_id
1 'polypeptide(L)'
;LTRVLQGFFCGRGTSCMVVNINPCASIYDETLQALKFSAIATQLVHGPSTKTRVAYILSLLCEPAANRDGSTVIEEEEEDSDVEDGDVTLLNMETLLQVIDVLKREVRRQRVEKEVLEANVREEVVSEVMVVMSDMRKGFNESLEAERAIMEERCEDRIANLQKHLKMFYSQQLQERDEEIMELSTALEQEKRKHESVPSTASPVDSEGPRRSHRLMSQAEPRLHAELDQCRAELDQCRSKLFTKTQELTKLKMQLEVPGSAGAITSAADRK
;
A
#
# COMPACT_ATOMS: atom_id res chain seq x y z
N LEU A 1 28.53 51.06 3.75
CA LEU A 1 29.56 50.00 3.69
C LEU A 1 29.21 48.89 2.69
N THR A 2 28.08 48.19 2.86
CA THR A 2 27.65 47.09 1.98
C THR A 2 27.53 47.46 0.49
N ARG A 3 27.04 48.66 0.16
CA ARG A 3 26.98 49.16 -1.23
C ARG A 3 28.35 49.31 -1.90
N VAL A 4 29.39 49.65 -1.13
CA VAL A 4 30.77 49.77 -1.64
C VAL A 4 31.39 48.38 -1.82
N LEU A 5 31.06 47.45 -0.92
CA LEU A 5 31.56 46.07 -0.95
C LEU A 5 30.76 45.12 -1.85
N GLN A 6 29.67 45.60 -2.46
CA GLN A 6 28.76 44.78 -3.27
C GLN A 6 29.49 44.06 -4.43
N GLY A 7 30.47 44.71 -5.06
CA GLY A 7 31.25 44.10 -6.14
C GLY A 7 32.01 42.84 -5.71
N PHE A 8 32.58 42.88 -4.50
CA PHE A 8 33.35 41.79 -3.91
C PHE A 8 32.47 40.59 -3.55
N PHE A 9 31.27 40.83 -3.02
CA PHE A 9 30.31 39.76 -2.71
C PHE A 9 29.60 39.19 -3.95
N CYS A 10 29.54 39.95 -5.05
CA CYS A 10 28.87 39.53 -6.29
C CYS A 10 29.85 38.99 -7.35
N GLY A 11 31.09 38.66 -7.00
CA GLY A 11 32.03 37.96 -7.88
C GLY A 11 32.76 38.83 -8.91
N ARG A 12 32.82 40.17 -8.71
CA ARG A 12 33.72 41.03 -9.48
C ARG A 12 35.08 41.12 -8.80
N GLY A 13 35.91 40.10 -9.02
CA GLY A 13 37.28 40.00 -8.48
C GLY A 13 37.43 38.97 -7.36
N THR A 14 38.65 38.84 -6.85
CA THR A 14 39.01 37.96 -5.73
C THR A 14 38.86 38.70 -4.40
N SER A 15 38.20 38.07 -3.43
CA SER A 15 37.94 38.65 -2.10
C SER A 15 38.62 37.81 -1.03
N CYS A 16 39.39 38.44 -0.13
CA CYS A 16 39.99 37.80 1.03
C CYS A 16 39.49 38.49 2.31
N MET A 17 39.04 37.70 3.29
CA MET A 17 38.59 38.19 4.60
C MET A 17 39.63 37.83 5.66
N VAL A 18 40.19 38.83 6.34
CA VAL A 18 41.08 38.63 7.48
C VAL A 18 40.27 38.78 8.77
N VAL A 19 40.29 37.77 9.62
CA VAL A 19 39.48 37.68 10.84
C VAL A 19 40.39 37.70 12.05
N ASN A 20 40.34 38.77 12.83
CA ASN A 20 41.12 38.90 14.06
C ASN A 20 40.37 38.24 15.23
N ILE A 21 41.05 37.39 15.99
CA ILE A 21 40.48 36.62 17.10
C ILE A 21 41.12 37.09 18.41
N ASN A 22 40.30 37.29 19.44
CA ASN A 22 40.80 37.58 20.79
C ASN A 22 40.64 36.34 21.69
N PRO A 23 41.70 35.88 22.36
CA PRO A 23 41.65 34.71 23.24
C PRO A 23 40.98 34.95 24.61
N CYS A 24 40.60 36.19 24.93
CA CYS A 24 40.00 36.52 26.22
C CYS A 24 38.57 35.98 26.35
N ALA A 25 38.32 35.20 27.40
CA ALA A 25 37.00 34.63 27.68
C ALA A 25 35.88 35.67 27.87
N SER A 26 36.24 36.91 28.26
CA SER A 26 35.26 37.98 28.48
C SER A 26 34.62 38.49 27.19
N ILE A 27 35.20 38.21 26.01
CA ILE A 27 34.62 38.57 24.71
C ILE A 27 34.41 37.34 23.81
N TYR A 28 34.15 36.21 24.46
CA TYR A 28 33.92 34.95 23.79
C TYR A 28 32.74 35.03 22.82
N ASP A 29 31.65 35.69 23.21
CA ASP A 29 30.45 35.78 22.39
C ASP A 29 30.67 36.63 21.14
N GLU A 30 31.41 37.73 21.22
CA GLU A 30 31.80 38.55 20.07
C GLU A 30 32.73 37.79 19.13
N THR A 31 33.71 37.07 19.68
CA THR A 31 34.65 36.26 18.90
C THR A 31 33.93 35.11 18.20
N LEU A 32 32.96 34.46 18.88
CA LEU A 32 32.11 33.42 18.31
C LEU A 32 31.23 33.96 17.19
N GLN A 33 30.66 35.16 17.34
CA GLN A 33 29.88 35.80 16.28
C GLN A 33 30.76 36.11 15.06
N ALA A 34 31.96 36.67 15.25
CA ALA A 34 32.89 36.93 14.16
C ALA A 34 33.23 35.65 13.38
N LEU A 35 33.53 34.55 14.08
CA LEU A 35 33.79 33.25 13.46
C LEU A 35 32.58 32.69 12.70
N LYS A 36 31.36 32.85 13.23
CA LYS A 36 30.12 32.46 12.53
C LYS A 36 29.95 33.24 11.23
N PHE A 37 30.19 34.56 11.25
CA PHE A 37 30.13 35.38 10.04
C PHE A 37 31.19 34.96 9.01
N SER A 38 32.40 34.62 9.44
CA SER A 38 33.46 34.14 8.55
C SER A 38 33.10 32.79 7.92
N ALA A 39 32.54 31.87 8.69
CA ALA A 39 32.10 30.57 8.18
C ALA A 39 31.01 30.72 7.10
N ILE A 40 30.05 31.64 7.30
CA ILE A 40 29.03 31.96 6.29
C ILE A 40 29.67 32.60 5.05
N ALA A 41 30.66 33.48 5.24
CA ALA A 41 31.36 34.11 4.12
C ALA A 41 32.14 33.11 3.25
N THR A 42 32.69 32.03 3.83
CA THR A 42 33.35 30.95 3.07
C THR A 42 32.37 30.16 2.18
N GLN A 43 31.09 30.07 2.56
CA GLN A 43 30.07 29.39 1.77
C GLN A 43 29.56 30.26 0.60
N LEU A 44 29.98 31.52 0.53
CA LEU A 44 29.58 32.43 -0.54
C LEU A 44 30.38 32.10 -1.80
N VAL A 45 29.87 31.15 -2.59
CA VAL A 45 30.44 30.80 -3.90
C VAL A 45 30.23 31.99 -4.83
N HIS A 46 31.32 32.67 -5.18
CA HIS A 46 31.30 33.64 -6.28
C HIS A 46 30.76 32.90 -7.52
N GLY A 47 29.66 33.39 -8.10
CA GLY A 47 29.08 32.77 -9.30
C GLY A 47 30.16 32.57 -10.38
N PRO A 48 30.08 31.52 -11.20
CA PRO A 48 31.18 31.12 -12.08
C PRO A 48 31.65 32.33 -12.88
N SER A 49 32.95 32.63 -12.76
CA SER A 49 33.53 33.84 -13.34
C SER A 49 33.20 33.88 -14.83
N THR A 50 32.98 35.07 -15.39
CA THR A 50 32.81 35.21 -16.83
C THR A 50 34.02 34.65 -17.60
N LYS A 51 35.21 34.67 -16.99
CA LYS A 51 36.43 34.02 -17.52
C LYS A 51 36.25 32.49 -17.65
N THR A 52 35.65 31.84 -16.68
CA THR A 52 35.32 30.39 -16.72
C THR A 52 34.31 30.09 -17.83
N ARG A 53 33.34 30.98 -18.06
CA ARG A 53 32.37 30.83 -19.15
C ARG A 53 33.01 31.01 -20.52
N VAL A 54 33.90 32.00 -20.66
CA VAL A 54 34.66 32.23 -21.91
C VAL A 54 35.62 31.07 -22.18
N ALA A 55 36.33 30.57 -21.17
CA ALA A 55 37.18 29.40 -21.29
C ALA A 55 36.40 28.13 -21.70
N TYR A 56 35.24 27.90 -21.08
CA TYR A 56 34.33 26.81 -21.47
C TYR A 56 33.86 26.97 -22.92
N ILE A 57 33.47 28.18 -23.33
CA ILE A 57 33.04 28.48 -24.70
C ILE A 57 34.18 28.25 -25.70
N LEU A 58 35.40 28.68 -25.40
CA LEU A 58 36.56 28.46 -26.26
C LEU A 58 36.93 26.98 -26.36
N SER A 59 36.83 26.24 -25.26
CA SER A 59 36.99 24.77 -25.25
C SER A 59 35.99 24.08 -26.16
N LEU A 60 34.74 24.57 -26.23
CA LEU A 60 33.73 24.05 -27.16
C LEU A 60 34.02 24.36 -28.65
N LEU A 61 34.80 25.41 -28.95
CA LEU A 61 35.24 25.74 -30.32
C LEU A 61 36.45 24.91 -30.76
N CYS A 62 37.30 24.54 -29.81
CA CYS A 62 38.40 23.61 -30.04
C CYS A 62 37.82 22.19 -30.15
N GLU A 63 37.38 21.80 -31.35
CA GLU A 63 37.13 20.38 -31.63
C GLU A 63 38.37 19.56 -31.23
N PRO A 64 38.20 18.39 -30.59
CA PRO A 64 39.32 17.48 -30.39
C PRO A 64 39.75 17.01 -31.77
N ALA A 65 40.92 17.49 -32.20
CA ALA A 65 41.59 16.93 -33.36
C ALA A 65 41.72 15.42 -33.12
N ALA A 66 40.95 14.64 -33.88
CA ALA A 66 41.01 13.20 -33.83
C ALA A 66 42.47 12.75 -34.01
N ASN A 67 42.93 11.90 -33.08
CA ASN A 67 44.21 11.20 -33.02
C ASN A 67 45.38 11.92 -32.32
N ARG A 68 45.47 11.76 -30.99
CA ARG A 68 46.72 11.25 -30.39
C ARG A 68 46.42 10.39 -29.17
N ASP A 69 46.97 9.19 -29.27
CA ASP A 69 46.98 8.07 -28.35
C ASP A 69 47.51 8.43 -26.94
N GLY A 70 47.02 7.70 -25.93
CA GLY A 70 47.70 7.54 -24.64
C GLY A 70 47.39 8.55 -23.54
N SER A 71 46.50 8.14 -22.63
CA SER A 71 46.63 8.28 -21.16
C SER A 71 47.53 9.40 -20.64
N THR A 72 46.93 10.47 -20.11
CA THR A 72 47.41 11.14 -18.88
C THR A 72 46.29 11.98 -18.30
N VAL A 73 45.90 11.64 -17.07
CA VAL A 73 45.25 12.53 -16.11
C VAL A 73 46.14 13.78 -16.02
N ILE A 74 45.64 14.93 -16.47
CA ILE A 74 46.30 16.21 -16.22
C ILE A 74 45.53 16.82 -15.05
N GLU A 75 46.18 16.76 -13.90
CA GLU A 75 45.83 17.46 -12.68
C GLU A 75 45.63 18.95 -13.00
N GLU A 76 44.60 19.54 -12.39
CA GLU A 76 44.34 20.97 -12.42
C GLU A 76 45.48 21.69 -11.69
N GLU A 77 46.59 21.94 -12.37
CA GLU A 77 47.54 22.96 -11.94
C GLU A 77 46.95 24.31 -12.32
N GLU A 78 46.47 25.04 -11.32
CA GLU A 78 46.13 26.46 -11.42
C GLU A 78 47.39 27.24 -11.79
N GLU A 79 47.66 27.37 -13.09
CA GLU A 79 48.67 28.26 -13.61
C GLU A 79 48.12 29.70 -13.49
N ASP A 80 48.56 30.39 -12.43
CA ASP A 80 48.39 31.83 -12.20
C ASP A 80 49.07 32.60 -13.35
N SER A 81 48.43 32.63 -14.52
CA SER A 81 48.83 33.52 -15.60
C SER A 81 48.18 34.88 -15.34
N ASP A 82 48.98 35.79 -14.78
CA ASP A 82 48.71 37.23 -14.69
C ASP A 82 48.69 37.82 -16.12
N VAL A 83 47.59 37.58 -16.84
CA VAL A 83 47.37 38.09 -18.18
C VAL A 83 46.51 39.34 -18.09
N GLU A 84 47.18 40.46 -18.40
CA GLU A 84 46.63 41.77 -18.77
C GLU A 84 45.21 41.69 -19.33
N ASP A 85 44.39 42.63 -18.87
CA ASP A 85 43.08 43.05 -19.40
C ASP A 85 42.85 42.58 -20.84
N GLY A 86 42.32 41.35 -20.97
CA GLY A 86 42.07 40.69 -22.25
C GLY A 86 40.95 41.41 -22.97
N ASP A 87 41.37 42.29 -23.87
CA ASP A 87 40.53 43.12 -24.73
C ASP A 87 39.34 42.32 -25.30
N VAL A 88 38.16 42.92 -25.20
CA VAL A 88 36.88 42.39 -25.72
C VAL A 88 36.93 42.19 -27.25
N THR A 89 38.00 42.60 -27.92
CA THR A 89 38.29 42.40 -29.35
C THR A 89 38.73 40.99 -29.75
N LEU A 90 39.03 40.06 -28.82
CA LEU A 90 39.54 38.71 -29.16
C LEU A 90 38.52 37.77 -29.83
N LEU A 91 37.23 38.08 -29.79
CA LEU A 91 36.20 37.34 -30.55
C LEU A 91 35.73 38.21 -31.71
N ASN A 92 36.27 37.98 -32.91
CA ASN A 92 35.72 38.55 -34.13
C ASN A 92 34.24 38.10 -34.29
N MET A 93 33.44 38.91 -34.99
CA MET A 93 32.01 38.65 -35.26
C MET A 93 31.77 37.22 -35.78
N GLU A 94 32.68 36.70 -36.60
CA GLU A 94 32.61 35.35 -37.16
C GLU A 94 32.80 34.24 -36.10
N THR A 95 33.78 34.40 -35.21
CA THR A 95 34.00 33.48 -34.06
C THR A 95 32.81 33.50 -33.12
N LEU A 96 32.21 34.67 -32.88
CA LEU A 96 31.02 34.80 -32.03
C LEU A 96 29.80 34.08 -32.64
N LEU A 97 29.62 34.12 -33.96
CA LEU A 97 28.56 33.37 -34.65
C LEU A 97 28.79 31.86 -34.54
N GLN A 98 30.02 31.38 -34.67
CA GLN A 98 30.37 29.97 -34.49
C GLN A 98 30.08 29.48 -33.06
N VAL A 99 30.46 30.28 -32.05
CA VAL A 99 30.12 30.03 -30.64
C VAL A 99 28.62 29.87 -30.44
N ILE A 100 27.83 30.79 -31.01
CA ILE A 100 26.38 30.75 -30.89
C ILE A 100 25.83 29.44 -31.46
N ASP A 101 26.34 28.97 -32.59
CA ASP A 101 25.85 27.74 -33.21
C ASP A 101 26.29 26.48 -32.48
N VAL A 102 27.51 26.44 -31.94
CA VAL A 102 27.98 25.37 -31.04
C VAL A 102 27.12 25.32 -29.78
N LEU A 103 26.92 26.46 -29.11
CA LEU A 103 26.08 26.55 -27.92
C LEU A 103 24.63 26.15 -28.20
N LYS A 104 24.05 26.52 -29.35
CA LYS A 104 22.71 26.07 -29.75
C LYS A 104 22.65 24.55 -29.91
N ARG A 105 23.66 23.92 -30.53
CA ARG A 105 23.74 22.45 -30.65
C ARG A 105 23.87 21.80 -29.29
N GLU A 106 24.75 22.33 -28.46
CA GLU A 106 25.04 21.81 -27.12
C GLU A 106 23.83 21.91 -26.19
N VAL A 107 23.11 23.04 -26.21
CA VAL A 107 21.85 23.19 -25.47
C VAL A 107 20.79 22.20 -25.95
N ARG A 108 20.70 21.94 -27.27
CA ARG A 108 19.77 20.92 -27.79
C ARG A 108 20.16 19.51 -27.33
N ARG A 109 21.45 19.17 -27.41
CA ARG A 109 22.00 17.89 -26.94
C ARG A 109 21.68 17.67 -25.46
N GLN A 110 22.01 18.65 -24.61
CA GLN A 110 21.74 18.58 -23.17
C GLN A 110 20.25 18.48 -22.84
N ARG A 111 19.37 19.13 -23.61
CA ARG A 111 17.92 18.99 -23.42
C ARG A 111 17.45 17.56 -23.66
N VAL A 112 17.90 16.94 -24.76
CA VAL A 112 17.56 15.55 -25.09
C VAL A 112 18.13 14.59 -24.05
N GLU A 113 19.40 14.74 -23.69
CA GLU A 113 20.04 13.87 -22.68
C GLU A 113 19.38 14.00 -21.32
N LYS A 114 19.01 15.22 -20.92
CA LYS A 114 18.28 15.46 -19.68
C LYS A 114 16.90 14.82 -19.71
N GLU A 115 16.17 14.91 -20.83
CA GLU A 115 14.85 14.28 -20.99
C GLU A 115 14.94 12.75 -20.87
N VAL A 116 15.95 12.14 -21.49
CA VAL A 116 16.20 10.69 -21.38
C VAL A 116 16.59 10.29 -19.96
N LEU A 117 17.53 11.00 -19.33
CA LEU A 117 17.94 10.73 -17.96
C LEU A 117 16.75 10.83 -17.00
N GLU A 118 15.92 11.85 -17.19
CA GLU A 118 14.76 12.10 -16.37
C GLU A 118 13.70 11.01 -16.54
N ALA A 119 13.47 10.53 -17.75
CA ALA A 119 12.60 9.38 -18.01
C ALA A 119 13.12 8.10 -17.32
N ASN A 120 14.42 7.83 -17.41
CA ASN A 120 15.05 6.67 -16.76
C ASN A 120 14.92 6.73 -15.23
N VAL A 121 15.19 7.90 -14.64
CA VAL A 121 15.05 8.10 -13.18
C VAL A 121 13.59 7.90 -12.75
N ARG A 122 12.62 8.40 -13.53
CA ARG A 122 11.20 8.17 -13.24
C ARG A 122 10.85 6.68 -13.30
N GLU A 123 11.33 5.96 -14.30
CA GLU A 123 11.10 4.52 -14.44
C GLU A 123 11.69 3.74 -13.25
N GLU A 124 12.94 4.02 -12.88
CA GLU A 124 13.62 3.40 -11.74
C GLU A 124 12.85 3.64 -10.43
N VAL A 125 12.49 4.90 -10.15
CA VAL A 125 11.70 5.26 -8.95
C VAL A 125 10.34 4.55 -8.93
N VAL A 126 9.64 4.49 -10.07
CA VAL A 126 8.35 3.80 -10.15
C VAL A 126 8.51 2.30 -9.95
N SER A 127 9.56 1.70 -10.51
CA SER A 127 9.88 0.28 -10.35
C SER A 127 10.12 -0.07 -8.88
N GLU A 128 10.98 0.70 -8.20
CA GLU A 128 11.30 0.51 -6.79
C GLU A 128 10.05 0.66 -5.90
N VAL A 129 9.23 1.70 -6.15
CA VAL A 129 7.97 1.88 -5.42
C VAL A 129 7.00 0.71 -5.66
N MET A 130 6.96 0.18 -6.89
CA MET A 130 6.12 -0.97 -7.20
C MET A 130 6.54 -2.23 -6.44
N VAL A 131 7.84 -2.48 -6.30
CA VAL A 131 8.40 -3.58 -5.50
C VAL A 131 7.95 -3.43 -4.04
N VAL A 132 8.17 -2.26 -3.42
CA VAL A 132 7.77 -2.01 -2.03
C VAL A 132 6.27 -2.21 -1.81
N MET A 133 5.44 -1.70 -2.72
CA MET A 133 3.98 -1.90 -2.63
C MET A 133 3.57 -3.36 -2.82
N SER A 134 4.29 -4.10 -3.67
CA SER A 134 4.05 -5.53 -3.88
C SER A 134 4.39 -6.35 -2.65
N ASP A 135 5.54 -6.09 -2.05
CA ASP A 135 5.98 -6.76 -0.82
C ASP A 135 5.03 -6.47 0.35
N MET A 136 4.59 -5.22 0.49
CA MET A 136 3.60 -4.85 1.49
C MET A 136 2.26 -5.58 1.26
N ARG A 137 1.76 -5.63 0.01
CA ARG A 137 0.54 -6.38 -0.32
C ARG A 137 0.69 -7.87 0.00
N LYS A 138 1.84 -8.45 -0.34
CA LYS A 138 2.15 -9.85 -0.07
C LYS A 138 2.12 -10.13 1.44
N GLY A 139 2.80 -9.31 2.24
CA GLY A 139 2.81 -9.47 3.69
C GLY A 139 1.41 -9.35 4.33
N PHE A 140 0.59 -8.40 3.86
CA PHE A 140 -0.81 -8.31 4.32
C PHE A 140 -1.63 -9.55 3.94
N ASN A 141 -1.46 -10.05 2.72
CA ASN A 141 -2.18 -11.24 2.27
C ASN A 141 -1.79 -12.47 3.08
N GLU A 142 -0.49 -12.69 3.32
CA GLU A 142 0.02 -13.78 4.15
C GLU A 142 -0.52 -13.72 5.57
N SER A 143 -0.53 -12.53 6.19
CA SER A 143 -1.09 -12.35 7.54
C SER A 143 -2.60 -12.64 7.58
N LEU A 144 -3.34 -12.22 6.55
CA LEU A 144 -4.78 -12.43 6.47
C LEU A 144 -5.12 -13.91 6.25
N GLU A 145 -4.34 -14.60 5.42
CA GLU A 145 -4.46 -16.04 5.21
C GLU A 145 -4.15 -16.83 6.49
N ALA A 146 -3.11 -16.46 7.23
CA ALA A 146 -2.78 -17.08 8.52
C ALA A 146 -3.90 -16.88 9.55
N GLU A 147 -4.44 -15.65 9.67
CA GLU A 147 -5.56 -15.39 10.58
C GLU A 147 -6.82 -16.18 10.18
N ARG A 148 -7.10 -16.25 8.88
CA ARG A 148 -8.21 -17.06 8.34
C ARG A 148 -8.05 -18.53 8.69
N ALA A 149 -6.86 -19.11 8.51
CA ALA A 149 -6.58 -20.50 8.84
C ALA A 149 -6.81 -20.79 10.34
N ILE A 150 -6.32 -19.91 11.23
CA ILE A 150 -6.53 -20.04 12.68
C ILE A 150 -8.02 -19.93 13.05
N MET A 151 -8.78 -19.07 12.35
CA MET A 151 -10.22 -18.95 12.56
C MET A 151 -10.97 -20.19 12.06
N GLU A 152 -10.57 -20.76 10.93
CA GLU A 152 -11.15 -21.97 10.35
C GLU A 152 -10.90 -23.18 11.27
N GLU A 153 -9.66 -23.39 11.70
CA GLU A 153 -9.29 -24.45 12.64
C GLU A 153 -10.12 -24.37 13.93
N ARG A 154 -10.25 -23.19 14.53
CA ARG A 154 -11.10 -22.99 15.72
C ARG A 154 -12.57 -23.29 15.47
N CYS A 155 -13.08 -22.98 14.28
CA CYS A 155 -14.46 -23.31 13.90
C CYS A 155 -14.63 -24.82 13.75
N GLU A 156 -13.69 -25.49 13.09
CA GLU A 156 -13.67 -26.94 12.92
C GLU A 156 -13.61 -27.66 14.26
N ASP A 157 -12.71 -27.23 15.16
CA ASP A 157 -12.62 -27.74 16.53
C ASP A 157 -13.93 -27.60 17.29
N ARG A 158 -14.59 -26.45 17.16
CA ARG A 158 -15.88 -26.20 17.81
C ARG A 158 -16.98 -27.10 17.23
N ILE A 159 -16.99 -27.31 15.92
CA ILE A 159 -17.94 -28.23 15.27
C ILE A 159 -17.66 -29.66 15.72
N ALA A 160 -16.41 -30.10 15.72
CA ALA A 160 -16.02 -31.43 16.16
C ALA A 160 -16.40 -31.69 17.63
N ASN A 161 -16.20 -30.68 18.50
CA ASN A 161 -16.61 -30.77 19.89
C ASN A 161 -18.13 -30.91 20.04
N LEU A 162 -18.92 -30.11 19.31
CA LEU A 162 -20.38 -30.22 19.33
C LEU A 162 -20.85 -31.57 18.80
N GLN A 163 -20.30 -32.04 17.68
CA GLN A 163 -20.61 -33.35 17.11
C GLN A 163 -20.30 -34.48 18.09
N LYS A 164 -19.16 -34.41 18.79
CA LYS A 164 -18.78 -35.39 19.81
C LYS A 164 -19.81 -35.45 20.93
N HIS A 165 -20.19 -34.30 21.51
CA HIS A 165 -21.13 -34.28 22.63
C HIS A 165 -22.55 -34.67 22.22
N LEU A 166 -23.00 -34.25 21.03
CA LEU A 166 -24.28 -34.68 20.46
C LEU A 166 -24.31 -36.20 20.26
N LYS A 167 -23.25 -36.77 19.70
CA LYS A 167 -23.12 -38.22 19.52
C LYS A 167 -23.18 -38.95 20.86
N MET A 168 -22.42 -38.49 21.85
CA MET A 168 -22.46 -39.05 23.21
C MET A 168 -23.87 -39.02 23.81
N PHE A 169 -24.55 -37.87 23.73
CA PHE A 169 -25.90 -37.70 24.26
C PHE A 169 -26.91 -38.65 23.61
N TYR A 170 -26.94 -38.70 22.28
CA TYR A 170 -27.89 -39.57 21.57
C TYR A 170 -27.55 -41.05 21.70
N SER A 171 -26.27 -41.43 21.71
CA SER A 171 -25.86 -42.81 21.97
C SER A 171 -26.28 -43.27 23.37
N GLN A 172 -26.12 -42.42 24.38
CA GLN A 172 -26.57 -42.73 25.74
C GLN A 172 -28.10 -42.88 25.80
N GLN A 173 -28.86 -41.94 25.21
CA GLN A 173 -30.32 -42.04 25.18
C GLN A 173 -30.82 -43.28 24.43
N LEU A 174 -30.12 -43.69 23.37
CA LEU A 174 -30.46 -44.92 22.64
C LEU A 174 -30.20 -46.16 23.51
N GLN A 175 -29.06 -46.19 24.21
CA GLN A 175 -28.73 -47.28 25.11
C GLN A 175 -29.74 -47.41 26.27
N GLU A 176 -30.12 -46.30 26.90
CA GLU A 176 -31.13 -46.30 27.97
C GLU A 176 -32.48 -46.83 27.46
N ARG A 177 -32.89 -46.47 26.23
CA ARG A 177 -34.10 -47.00 25.59
C ARG A 177 -33.98 -48.50 25.27
N ASP A 178 -32.82 -48.95 24.78
CA ASP A 178 -32.57 -50.35 24.47
C ASP A 178 -32.60 -51.23 25.74
N GLU A 179 -32.06 -50.72 26.84
CA GLU A 179 -32.13 -51.36 28.16
C GLU A 179 -33.59 -51.48 28.64
N GLU A 180 -34.38 -50.40 28.57
CA GLU A 180 -35.81 -50.45 28.89
C GLU A 180 -36.59 -51.43 28.01
N ILE A 181 -36.30 -51.49 26.70
CA ILE A 181 -36.95 -52.44 25.77
C ILE A 181 -36.63 -53.88 26.16
N MET A 182 -35.37 -54.17 26.53
CA MET A 182 -34.98 -55.49 27.01
C MET A 182 -35.72 -55.85 28.30
N GLU A 183 -35.78 -54.96 29.28
CA GLU A 183 -36.49 -55.18 30.55
C GLU A 183 -37.98 -55.48 30.30
N LEU A 184 -38.66 -54.64 29.51
CA LEU A 184 -40.07 -54.85 29.16
C LEU A 184 -40.31 -56.15 28.40
N SER A 185 -39.41 -56.51 27.48
CA SER A 185 -39.50 -57.78 26.73
C SER A 185 -39.37 -58.98 27.65
N THR A 186 -38.44 -58.96 28.59
CA THR A 186 -38.29 -60.05 29.57
C THR A 186 -39.50 -60.17 30.50
N ALA A 187 -40.07 -59.04 30.95
CA ALA A 187 -41.28 -59.04 31.76
C ALA A 187 -42.49 -59.61 30.98
N LEU A 188 -42.63 -59.24 29.70
CA LEU A 188 -43.66 -59.79 28.82
C LEU A 188 -43.52 -61.31 28.63
N GLU A 189 -42.29 -61.81 28.44
CA GLU A 189 -42.01 -63.24 28.31
C GLU A 189 -42.35 -64.01 29.60
N GLN A 190 -42.04 -63.42 30.76
CA GLN A 190 -42.40 -63.99 32.06
C GLN A 190 -43.92 -64.03 32.27
N GLU A 191 -44.64 -62.97 31.92
CA GLU A 191 -46.11 -62.95 31.98
C GLU A 191 -46.75 -63.94 31.02
N LYS A 192 -46.23 -64.10 29.80
CA LYS A 192 -46.68 -65.15 28.87
C LYS A 192 -46.51 -66.55 29.45
N ARG A 193 -45.36 -66.85 30.07
CA ARG A 193 -45.11 -68.13 30.76
C ARG A 193 -46.04 -68.35 31.96
N LYS A 194 -46.40 -67.29 32.69
CA LYS A 194 -47.44 -67.38 33.74
C LYS A 194 -48.81 -67.68 33.14
N HIS A 195 -49.16 -67.05 32.02
CA HIS A 195 -50.44 -67.27 31.33
C HIS A 195 -50.56 -68.66 30.65
N GLU A 196 -49.46 -69.26 30.19
CA GLU A 196 -49.43 -70.64 29.66
C GLU A 196 -49.58 -71.72 30.75
N SER A 197 -49.46 -71.36 32.04
CA SER A 197 -49.61 -72.29 33.17
C SER A 197 -51.03 -72.42 33.73
N VAL A 198 -52.04 -71.78 33.10
CA VAL A 198 -53.45 -71.83 33.53
C VAL A 198 -54.33 -72.49 32.44
N PRO A 199 -55.07 -73.58 32.73
CA PRO A 199 -55.92 -74.22 31.73
C PRO A 199 -57.13 -73.35 31.34
N SER A 200 -57.35 -73.29 30.03
CA SER A 200 -58.44 -72.62 29.34
C SER A 200 -59.84 -72.98 29.86
N THR A 201 -60.66 -71.98 30.18
CA THR A 201 -62.13 -72.07 30.21
C THR A 201 -62.75 -71.01 29.30
N ALA A 202 -63.65 -71.45 28.44
CA ALA A 202 -64.14 -70.76 27.26
C ALA A 202 -65.34 -69.82 27.51
N SER A 203 -65.35 -68.69 26.79
CA SER A 203 -66.51 -67.91 26.24
C SER A 203 -67.50 -67.23 27.23
N PRO A 204 -68.43 -66.32 26.82
CA PRO A 204 -68.64 -65.58 25.55
C PRO A 204 -68.99 -64.06 25.72
N VAL A 205 -68.90 -63.29 24.61
CA VAL A 205 -69.80 -62.19 24.17
C VAL A 205 -69.86 -60.81 24.89
N ASP A 206 -69.77 -59.80 24.02
CA ASP A 206 -70.33 -58.42 23.97
C ASP A 206 -69.69 -57.15 24.58
N SER A 207 -69.63 -56.18 23.66
CA SER A 207 -69.89 -54.73 23.79
C SER A 207 -68.83 -53.78 24.35
N GLU A 208 -68.40 -52.91 23.42
CA GLU A 208 -68.04 -51.49 23.57
C GLU A 208 -66.95 -51.11 24.59
N GLY A 209 -65.73 -50.92 24.06
CA GLY A 209 -64.66 -50.16 24.70
C GLY A 209 -64.25 -48.94 23.84
N PRO A 210 -63.98 -47.76 24.42
CA PRO A 210 -64.07 -46.48 23.70
C PRO A 210 -62.88 -46.23 22.76
N ARG A 211 -63.17 -45.82 21.52
CA ARG A 211 -62.23 -45.09 20.66
C ARG A 211 -61.74 -43.83 21.38
N ARG A 212 -60.53 -43.87 21.95
CA ARG A 212 -59.79 -42.68 22.38
C ARG A 212 -58.49 -42.55 21.60
N SER A 213 -58.56 -41.84 20.48
CA SER A 213 -57.39 -41.17 19.89
C SER A 213 -57.86 -40.02 19.00
N HIS A 214 -58.29 -38.92 19.61
CA HIS A 214 -58.35 -37.63 18.92
C HIS A 214 -58.47 -36.47 19.90
N ARG A 215 -57.41 -36.20 20.69
CA ARG A 215 -57.33 -34.94 21.44
C ARG A 215 -55.95 -34.50 21.90
N LEU A 216 -54.89 -34.78 21.13
CA LEU A 216 -53.57 -34.18 21.36
C LEU A 216 -53.08 -33.29 20.19
N MET A 217 -53.73 -33.32 19.02
CA MET A 217 -53.34 -32.46 17.89
C MET A 217 -53.94 -31.04 17.92
N SER A 218 -55.04 -30.80 18.65
CA SER A 218 -55.75 -29.51 18.57
C SER A 218 -55.07 -28.33 19.29
N GLN A 219 -54.07 -28.57 20.14
CA GLN A 219 -53.35 -27.49 20.86
C GLN A 219 -51.91 -27.26 20.37
N ALA A 220 -51.31 -28.21 19.65
CA ALA A 220 -49.94 -28.09 19.15
C ALA A 220 -49.87 -27.33 17.80
N GLU A 221 -50.85 -27.51 16.92
CA GLU A 221 -50.87 -26.86 15.60
C GLU A 221 -50.91 -25.33 15.61
N PRO A 222 -51.73 -24.64 16.43
CA PRO A 222 -51.78 -23.18 16.39
C PRO A 222 -50.49 -22.54 16.92
N ARG A 223 -49.76 -23.23 17.82
CA ARG A 223 -48.49 -22.75 18.38
C ARG A 223 -47.35 -22.90 17.38
N LEU A 224 -47.29 -24.03 16.68
CA LEU A 224 -46.36 -24.26 15.57
C LEU A 224 -46.61 -23.31 14.39
N HIS A 225 -47.87 -23.02 14.07
CA HIS A 225 -48.20 -22.03 13.03
C HIS A 225 -47.75 -20.62 13.44
N ALA A 226 -47.99 -20.21 14.69
CA ALA A 226 -47.54 -18.90 15.18
C ALA A 226 -46.01 -18.77 15.16
N GLU A 227 -45.27 -19.81 15.54
CA GLU A 227 -43.80 -19.84 15.46
C GLU A 227 -43.29 -19.80 14.02
N LEU A 228 -43.95 -20.51 13.09
CA LEU A 228 -43.61 -20.47 11.66
C LEU A 228 -43.88 -19.10 11.03
N ASP A 229 -45.00 -18.47 11.37
CA ASP A 229 -45.34 -17.13 10.89
C ASP A 229 -44.37 -16.07 11.44
N GLN A 230 -43.95 -16.23 12.70
CA GLN A 230 -42.91 -15.39 13.29
C GLN A 230 -41.56 -15.56 12.58
N CYS A 231 -41.10 -16.80 12.37
CA CYS A 231 -39.86 -17.04 11.64
C CYS A 231 -39.91 -16.51 10.20
N ARG A 232 -41.07 -16.59 9.54
CA ARG A 232 -41.27 -16.03 8.20
C ARG A 232 -41.17 -14.51 8.19
N ALA A 233 -41.80 -13.84 9.17
CA ALA A 233 -41.72 -12.39 9.32
C ALA A 233 -40.29 -11.90 9.61
N GLU A 234 -39.53 -12.62 10.44
CA GLU A 234 -38.13 -12.32 10.73
C GLU A 234 -37.24 -12.49 9.49
N LEU A 235 -37.47 -13.55 8.69
CA LEU A 235 -36.79 -13.76 7.41
C LEU A 235 -37.04 -12.64 6.41
N ASP A 236 -38.29 -12.20 6.27
CA ASP A 236 -38.64 -11.11 5.35
C ASP A 236 -38.08 -9.76 5.82
N GLN A 237 -38.00 -9.55 7.14
CA GLN A 237 -37.32 -8.38 7.72
C GLN A 237 -35.82 -8.40 7.42
N CYS A 238 -35.15 -9.55 7.59
CA CYS A 238 -33.74 -9.72 7.27
C CYS A 238 -33.46 -9.50 5.77
N ARG A 239 -34.31 -10.05 4.88
CA ARG A 239 -34.21 -9.84 3.43
C ARG A 239 -34.35 -8.37 3.05
N SER A 240 -35.30 -7.66 3.66
CA SER A 240 -35.51 -6.24 3.43
C SER A 240 -34.29 -5.40 3.88
N LYS A 241 -33.73 -5.69 5.06
CA LYS A 241 -32.50 -5.06 5.57
C LYS A 241 -31.29 -5.34 4.68
N LEU A 242 -31.16 -6.56 4.16
CA LEU A 242 -30.09 -6.94 3.24
C LEU A 242 -30.21 -6.15 1.94
N PHE A 243 -31.42 -6.04 1.38
CA PHE A 243 -31.67 -5.31 0.15
C PHE A 243 -31.32 -3.82 0.29
N THR A 244 -31.74 -3.17 1.39
CA THR A 244 -31.40 -1.75 1.63
C THR A 244 -29.90 -1.55 1.78
N LYS A 245 -29.22 -2.41 2.57
CA LYS A 245 -27.75 -2.34 2.73
C LYS A 245 -26.99 -2.58 1.44
N THR A 246 -27.48 -3.48 0.59
CA THR A 246 -26.91 -3.73 -0.74
C THR A 246 -27.06 -2.50 -1.64
N GLN A 247 -28.21 -1.82 -1.60
CA GLN A 247 -28.42 -0.59 -2.36
C GLN A 247 -27.57 0.59 -1.83
N GLU A 248 -27.36 0.68 -0.51
CA GLU A 248 -26.45 1.66 0.07
C GLU A 248 -25.00 1.40 -0.38
N LEU A 249 -24.55 0.15 -0.37
CA LEU A 249 -23.23 -0.25 -0.85
C LEU A 249 -23.02 0.06 -2.34
N THR A 250 -24.01 -0.20 -3.19
CA THR A 250 -23.90 0.14 -4.62
C THR A 250 -23.85 1.65 -4.83
N LYS A 251 -24.64 2.44 -4.09
CA LYS A 251 -24.57 3.92 -4.13
C LYS A 251 -23.19 4.44 -3.69
N LEU A 252 -22.64 3.92 -2.60
CA LEU A 252 -21.30 4.31 -2.14
C LEU A 252 -20.22 3.92 -3.14
N LYS A 253 -20.34 2.74 -3.77
CA LYS A 253 -19.42 2.31 -4.83
C LYS A 253 -19.48 3.24 -6.05
N MET A 254 -20.67 3.66 -6.47
CA MET A 254 -20.83 4.63 -7.57
C MET A 254 -20.34 6.04 -7.21
N GLN A 255 -20.34 6.42 -5.92
CA GLN A 255 -19.77 7.70 -5.46
C GLN A 255 -18.23 7.66 -5.37
N LEU A 256 -17.64 6.48 -5.12
CA LEU A 256 -16.18 6.28 -5.18
C LEU A 256 -15.66 6.13 -6.62
N GLU A 257 -16.48 5.64 -7.55
CA GLU A 257 -16.19 5.69 -9.00
C GLU A 257 -16.40 7.12 -9.53
N VAL A 258 -15.44 8.02 -9.26
CA VAL A 258 -15.33 9.30 -9.97
C VAL A 258 -15.20 9.01 -11.47
N PRO A 259 -16.00 9.64 -12.36
CA PRO A 259 -15.78 9.53 -13.80
C PRO A 259 -14.40 10.08 -14.12
N GLY A 260 -13.47 9.19 -14.43
CA GLY A 260 -12.16 9.53 -14.97
C GLY A 260 -12.32 10.28 -16.28
N SER A 261 -12.39 11.60 -16.21
CA SER A 261 -11.99 12.50 -17.30
C SER A 261 -10.47 12.42 -17.44
N ALA A 262 -9.97 11.30 -17.96
CA ALA A 262 -8.57 11.14 -18.36
C ALA A 262 -8.50 10.10 -19.50
N GLY A 263 -9.06 10.44 -20.66
CA GLY A 263 -9.06 9.56 -21.81
C GLY A 263 -9.66 10.17 -23.07
N ALA A 264 -9.30 11.42 -23.42
CA ALA A 264 -9.72 12.01 -24.70
C ALA A 264 -8.90 13.24 -25.15
N ILE A 265 -7.56 13.22 -25.06
CA ILE A 265 -6.75 14.17 -25.85
C ILE A 265 -5.44 13.46 -26.25
N THR A 266 -5.41 12.85 -27.44
CA THR A 266 -4.23 12.60 -28.30
C THR A 266 -4.65 11.73 -29.49
N SER A 267 -5.47 12.27 -30.39
CA SER A 267 -5.62 11.70 -31.74
C SER A 267 -5.98 12.79 -32.75
N ALA A 268 -5.10 13.79 -32.88
CA ALA A 268 -5.19 14.78 -33.95
C ALA A 268 -3.83 15.44 -34.20
N ALA A 269 -2.85 14.65 -34.66
CA ALA A 269 -1.65 15.19 -35.34
C ALA A 269 -0.92 14.06 -36.07
N ASP A 270 -1.61 13.33 -36.96
CA ASP A 270 -0.90 12.68 -38.07
C ASP A 270 -1.85 12.39 -39.23
N ARG A 271 -1.91 13.33 -40.19
CA ARG A 271 -2.29 13.10 -41.59
C ARG A 271 -2.00 14.38 -42.40
N LYS A 272 -0.85 14.35 -43.09
CA LYS A 272 -0.37 15.22 -44.18
C LYS A 272 0.05 16.64 -43.84
#